data_AF-A0A094JFM7-F1
#
_entry.id   AF-A0A094JFM7-F1
#
_cell.length_a   1.000
_cell.length_b   1.000
_cell.length_c   1.000
_cell.angle_alpha   90.00
_cell.angle_beta   90.00
_cell.angle_gamma   90.00
#
_symmetry.space_group_name_H-M   'P 1'
#
loop_
_entity.id
_entity.type
_entity.pdbx_description
1 polymer ?
#
loop_
_entity_poly.entity_id
_entity_poly.type
_entity_poly.pdbx_seq_one_letter_code
_entity_poly.pdbx_strand_id
1 'polypeptide(L)'
;MICSHCSKKIPLENIAEQRGKGFRAQIRCPACSAWLGRSVWPQRLKLVGFYWALAMALLAWWQPGLRGGLSVAAMLGVITLFIAHLMDQLQVVERPPQVDNSAERQRYR
;
A
#
# COMPACT_ATOMS: atom_id res chain seq x y z
N MET A 1 11.59 -5.79 -3.15
CA MET A 1 10.65 -4.85 -3.82
C MET A 1 11.35 -4.21 -5.02
N ILE A 2 10.62 -3.78 -6.05
CA ILE A 2 11.17 -3.19 -7.28
C ILE A 2 10.77 -1.73 -7.35
N CYS A 3 11.69 -0.85 -7.75
CA CYS A 3 11.39 0.56 -7.97
C CYS A 3 10.59 0.74 -9.27
N SER A 4 9.42 1.38 -9.23
CA SER A 4 8.65 1.71 -10.44
C SER A 4 9.31 2.78 -11.33
N HIS A 5 10.25 3.56 -10.80
CA HIS A 5 10.98 4.56 -11.59
C HIS A 5 12.20 3.99 -12.32
N CYS A 6 13.05 3.23 -11.64
CA CYS A 6 14.32 2.74 -12.19
C CYS A 6 14.38 1.23 -12.41
N SER A 7 13.28 0.51 -12.16
CA SER A 7 13.12 -0.96 -12.28
C SER A 7 14.15 -1.82 -11.55
N LYS A 8 15.06 -1.22 -10.76
CA LYS A 8 16.02 -1.93 -9.92
C LYS A 8 15.36 -2.49 -8.66
N LYS A 9 15.85 -3.65 -8.21
CA LYS A 9 15.48 -4.23 -6.91
C LYS A 9 16.01 -3.32 -5.81
N ILE A 10 15.16 -2.99 -4.85
CA ILE A 10 15.54 -2.22 -3.66
C ILE A 10 15.76 -3.22 -2.52
N PRO A 11 16.99 -3.39 -2.03
CA PRO A 11 17.28 -4.18 -0.85
C PRO A 11 16.84 -3.41 0.41
N LEU A 12 16.19 -4.10 1.36
CA LEU A 12 15.58 -3.46 2.53
C LEU A 12 16.63 -2.86 3.48
N GLU A 13 17.83 -3.43 3.51
CA GLU A 13 18.98 -2.98 4.31
C GLU A 13 19.50 -1.59 3.93
N ASN A 14 19.27 -1.13 2.69
CA ASN A 14 19.79 0.16 2.20
C ASN A 14 18.74 1.29 2.21
N ILE A 15 17.64 1.11 2.94
CA ILE A 15 16.63 2.15 3.12
C ILE A 15 17.07 3.07 4.26
N ALA A 16 17.83 4.11 3.92
CA ALA A 16 18.29 5.09 4.90
C ALA A 16 17.19 6.10 5.30
N GLU A 17 16.23 6.37 4.41
CA GLU A 17 15.20 7.40 4.60
C GLU A 17 13.80 6.82 4.34
N GLN A 18 13.00 6.74 5.40
CA GLN A 18 11.58 6.40 5.36
C GLN A 18 10.77 7.56 5.93
N ARG A 19 9.67 7.91 5.26
CA ARG A 19 8.79 9.02 5.62
C ARG A 19 7.36 8.53 5.79
N GLY A 20 6.61 9.12 6.72
CA GLY A 20 5.20 8.75 6.98
C GLY A 20 5.06 7.52 7.87
N LYS A 21 3.87 7.33 8.45
CA LYS A 21 3.54 6.22 9.36
C LYS A 21 2.40 5.38 8.77
N GLY A 22 2.46 4.07 9.00
CA GLY A 22 1.43 3.11 8.57
C GLY A 22 1.22 3.06 7.06
N PHE A 23 -0.03 3.17 6.62
CA PHE A 23 -0.48 3.02 5.23
C PHE A 23 0.02 4.10 4.26
N ARG A 24 0.61 5.19 4.77
CA ARG A 24 1.20 6.28 3.96
C ARG A 24 2.72 6.32 4.06
N ALA A 25 3.34 5.19 4.42
CA ALA A 25 4.79 5.08 4.39
C ALA A 25 5.30 5.29 2.96
N GLN A 26 6.28 6.19 2.84
CA GLN A 26 7.02 6.50 1.64
C GLN A 26 8.47 6.12 1.88
N ILE A 27 9.10 5.53 0.88
CA ILE A 27 10.47 5.03 0.93
C ILE A 27 11.24 5.71 -0.18
N ARG A 28 12.43 6.23 0.13
CA ARG A 28 13.34 6.76 -0.89
C ARG A 28 14.11 5.62 -1.52
N CYS A 29 14.14 5.53 -2.85
CA CYS A 29 14.95 4.55 -3.56
C CYS A 29 16.44 4.91 -3.44
N PRO A 30 17.32 4.01 -2.99
CA PRO A 30 18.75 4.29 -2.86
C PRO A 30 19.45 4.44 -4.24
N ALA A 31 18.90 3.84 -5.29
CA ALA A 31 19.52 3.85 -6.63
C ALA A 31 19.20 5.11 -7.45
N CYS A 32 17.94 5.57 -7.46
CA CYS A 32 17.51 6.72 -8.26
C CYS A 32 17.07 7.92 -7.44
N SER A 33 17.10 7.83 -6.10
CA SER A 33 16.65 8.87 -5.18
C SER A 33 15.19 9.32 -5.31
N ALA A 34 14.38 8.60 -6.10
CA ALA A 34 12.95 8.84 -6.23
C ALA A 34 12.22 8.45 -4.94
N TRP A 35 11.14 9.16 -4.62
CA TRP A 35 10.25 8.82 -3.52
C TRP A 35 9.17 7.86 -4.02
N LEU A 36 9.03 6.72 -3.35
CA LEU A 36 8.01 5.73 -3.67
C LEU A 36 7.04 5.62 -2.52
N GLY A 37 5.76 5.79 -2.82
CA GLY A 37 4.66 5.64 -1.88
C GLY A 37 3.81 4.43 -2.22
N ARG A 38 3.09 3.94 -1.22
CA ARG A 38 2.04 2.93 -1.39
C ARG A 38 0.69 3.65 -1.41
N SER A 39 -0.20 3.24 -2.31
CA SER A 39 -1.55 3.79 -2.34
C SER A 39 -2.37 3.20 -1.19
N VAL A 40 -3.05 4.09 -0.44
CA VAL A 40 -3.82 3.69 0.76
C VAL A 40 -5.05 2.85 0.38
N TRP A 41 -5.56 3.05 -0.83
CA TRP A 41 -6.82 2.47 -1.30
C TRP A 41 -6.78 0.93 -1.44
N PRO A 42 -5.83 0.31 -2.17
CA PRO A 42 -5.75 -1.16 -2.24
C PRO A 42 -5.53 -1.79 -0.86
N GLN A 43 -4.80 -1.13 0.03
CA GLN A 43 -4.59 -1.64 1.38
C GLN A 43 -5.86 -1.63 2.23
N ARG A 44 -6.74 -0.63 2.06
CA ARG A 44 -8.09 -0.62 2.65
C ARG A 44 -8.99 -1.69 2.02
N LEU A 45 -8.93 -1.87 0.70
CA LEU A 45 -9.73 -2.87 0.00
C LEU A 45 -9.38 -4.30 0.46
N LYS A 46 -8.10 -4.59 0.75
CA LYS A 46 -7.68 -5.85 1.37
C LYS A 46 -8.35 -6.09 2.71
N LEU A 47 -8.36 -5.08 3.59
CA LEU A 47 -8.97 -5.20 4.91
C LEU A 47 -10.47 -5.48 4.78
N VAL A 48 -11.16 -4.71 3.94
CA VAL A 48 -12.60 -4.92 3.69
C VAL A 48 -12.87 -6.31 3.13
N GLY A 49 -12.12 -6.73 2.10
CA GLY A 49 -12.27 -8.05 1.49
C GLY A 49 -12.01 -9.20 2.47
N PHE A 50 -11.01 -9.05 3.35
CA PHE A 50 -10.70 -10.04 4.39
C PHE A 50 -11.84 -10.18 5.40
N TYR A 51 -12.27 -9.07 6.01
CA TYR A 51 -13.31 -9.09 7.04
C TYR A 51 -14.67 -9.49 6.47
N TRP A 52 -14.96 -9.09 5.23
CA TRP A 52 -16.16 -9.53 4.52
C TRP A 52 -16.16 -11.05 4.31
N ALA A 53 -15.07 -11.61 3.75
CA ALA A 53 -14.96 -13.04 3.52
C ALA A 53 -15.08 -13.84 4.82
N LEU A 54 -14.43 -13.38 5.88
CA LEU A 54 -14.49 -14.00 7.21
C LEU A 54 -15.91 -13.95 7.79
N ALA A 55 -16.58 -12.80 7.72
CA ALA A 55 -17.95 -12.65 8.23
C ALA A 55 -18.94 -13.56 7.48
N MET A 56 -18.85 -13.62 6.14
CA MET A 56 -19.72 -14.48 5.33
C MET A 56 -19.46 -15.96 5.58
N ALA A 57 -18.20 -16.37 5.78
CA ALA A 57 -17.86 -17.74 6.14
C ALA A 57 -18.41 -18.14 7.51
N LEU A 58 -18.30 -17.25 8.51
CA LEU A 58 -18.87 -17.47 9.84
C LEU A 58 -20.41 -17.55 9.80
N LEU A 59 -21.05 -16.68 9.01
CA LEU A 59 -22.49 -16.73 8.80
C LEU A 59 -22.92 -18.01 8.09
N ALA A 60 -22.17 -18.50 7.10
CA ALA A 60 -22.45 -19.75 6.41
C ALA A 60 -22.33 -20.96 7.34
N TRP A 61 -21.39 -20.89 8.29
CA TRP A 61 -21.24 -21.89 9.34
C TRP A 61 -22.47 -21.92 10.24
N TRP A 62 -22.94 -20.76 10.70
CA TRP A 62 -24.11 -20.64 11.59
C TRP A 62 -25.42 -21.00 10.88
N GLN A 63 -25.66 -20.50 9.68
CA GLN A 63 -26.92 -20.61 8.95
C GLN A 63 -26.81 -21.61 7.78
N PRO A 64 -26.96 -22.93 8.04
CA PRO A 64 -26.78 -23.95 7.02
C PRO A 64 -27.74 -23.80 5.83
N GLY A 65 -28.95 -23.26 6.05
CA GLY A 65 -29.95 -23.04 4.99
C GLY A 65 -29.54 -22.02 3.92
N LEU A 66 -28.61 -21.11 4.23
CA LEU A 66 -28.13 -20.07 3.30
C LEU A 66 -26.68 -20.31 2.84
N ARG A 67 -26.12 -21.49 3.12
CA ARG A 67 -24.71 -21.82 2.85
C ARG A 67 -24.28 -21.55 1.42
N GLY A 68 -25.11 -21.89 0.44
CA GLY A 68 -24.78 -21.68 -0.98
C GLY A 68 -24.52 -20.20 -1.28
N GLY A 69 -25.48 -19.33 -0.95
CA GLY A 69 -25.37 -17.89 -1.18
C GLY A 69 -24.23 -17.24 -0.39
N LEU A 70 -24.09 -17.59 0.89
CA LEU A 70 -23.03 -17.05 1.75
C LEU A 70 -21.63 -17.50 1.33
N SER A 71 -21.49 -18.73 0.83
CA SER A 71 -20.21 -19.24 0.30
C SER A 71 -19.78 -18.47 -0.95
N VAL A 72 -20.71 -18.19 -1.87
CA VAL A 72 -20.43 -17.36 -3.06
C VAL A 72 -20.03 -15.94 -2.63
N ALA A 73 -20.74 -15.34 -1.67
CA ALA A 73 -20.40 -14.02 -1.15
C ALA A 73 -19.01 -13.99 -0.47
N ALA A 74 -18.64 -15.04 0.27
CA ALA A 74 -17.31 -15.18 0.85
C ALA A 74 -16.23 -15.29 -0.23
N MET A 75 -16.49 -16.07 -1.28
CA MET A 75 -15.57 -16.28 -2.40
C MET A 75 -15.30 -14.98 -3.17
N LEU A 76 -16.32 -14.14 -3.39
CA LEU A 76 -16.16 -12.80 -3.96
C LEU A 76 -15.28 -11.89 -3.09
N GLY A 77 -15.40 -12.00 -1.76
CA GLY A 77 -14.52 -11.30 -0.81
C GLY A 77 -13.05 -11.71 -0.96
N VAL A 78 -12.79 -13.02 -1.08
CA VAL A 78 -11.44 -13.55 -1.31
C VAL A 78 -10.86 -13.09 -2.65
N ILE A 79 -11.66 -13.12 -3.72
CA ILE A 79 -11.23 -12.64 -5.04
C ILE A 79 -10.85 -11.15 -4.97
N THR A 80 -11.67 -10.34 -4.30
CA THR A 80 -11.39 -8.91 -4.13
C THR A 80 -10.11 -8.67 -3.33
N LEU A 81 -9.89 -9.46 -2.27
CA LEU A 81 -8.64 -9.43 -1.50
C LEU A 81 -7.43 -9.81 -2.37
N PHE A 82 -7.57 -10.81 -3.23
CA PHE A 82 -6.52 -11.25 -4.15
C PHE A 82 -6.18 -10.17 -5.18
N ILE A 83 -7.19 -9.56 -5.81
CA ILE A 83 -7.01 -8.44 -6.76
C ILE A 83 -6.32 -7.27 -6.06
N ALA A 84 -6.81 -6.88 -4.88
CA ALA A 84 -6.20 -5.83 -4.08
C ALA A 84 -4.75 -6.17 -3.69
N HIS A 85 -4.43 -7.46 -3.52
CA HIS A 85 -3.07 -7.95 -3.31
C HIS A 85 -2.16 -7.71 -4.49
N LEU A 86 -2.61 -8.07 -5.69
CA LEU A 86 -1.83 -7.89 -6.92
C LEU A 86 -1.65 -6.41 -7.30
N MET A 87 -2.66 -5.57 -7.04
CA MET A 87 -2.62 -4.12 -7.30
C MET A 87 -1.68 -3.34 -6.38
N ASP A 88 -1.14 -3.99 -5.35
CA ASP A 88 -0.36 -3.33 -4.31
C ASP A 88 1.08 -3.07 -4.77
N GLN A 89 1.22 -2.13 -5.69
CA GLN A 89 2.48 -1.71 -6.28
C GLN A 89 2.97 -0.38 -5.68
N LEU A 90 4.29 -0.22 -5.61
CA LEU A 90 4.94 1.02 -5.20
C LEU A 90 4.85 2.04 -6.34
N GLN A 91 4.19 3.16 -6.11
CA GLN A 91 4.03 4.23 -7.09
C GLN A 91 5.05 5.33 -6.82
N VAL A 92 5.54 5.97 -7.89
CA VAL A 92 6.40 7.15 -7.78
C VAL A 92 5.54 8.30 -7.26
N VAL A 93 6.00 8.95 -6.19
CA VAL A 93 5.36 10.10 -5.59
C VAL A 93 6.27 11.31 -5.78
N GLU A 94 5.67 12.48 -6.02
CA GLU A 94 6.39 13.74 -6.16
C GLU A 94 7.37 13.96 -5.00
N ARG A 95 8.58 14.44 -5.32
CA ARG A 95 9.54 14.85 -4.29
C ARG A 95 8.89 15.96 -3.45
N PRO A 96 8.91 15.86 -2.11
CA PRO A 96 8.35 16.90 -1.26
C PRO A 96 9.02 18.26 -1.59
N PRO A 97 8.27 19.38 -1.50
CA PRO A 97 8.86 20.69 -1.68
C PRO A 97 10.01 20.84 -0.67
N GLN A 98 11.20 21.16 -1.17
CA GLN A 98 12.30 21.54 -0.29
C GLN A 98 11.90 22.83 0.41
N VAL A 99 12.10 22.90 1.73
CA VAL A 99 11.95 24.16 2.46
C VAL A 99 12.99 25.11 1.88
N ASP A 100 12.53 26.19 1.26
CA ASP A 100 13.40 27.15 0.60
C ASP A 100 14.09 28.03 1.65
N ASN A 101 15.26 27.60 2.12
CA ASN A 101 16.11 28.37 3.04
C ASN A 101 16.91 29.47 2.29
N SER A 102 16.42 29.95 1.14
CA SER A 102 17.03 31.04 0.38
C SER A 102 17.21 32.30 1.24
N ALA A 103 16.25 32.60 2.12
CA ALA A 103 16.31 33.71 3.06
C ALA A 103 17.44 33.58 4.12
N GLU A 104 17.83 32.35 4.46
CA GLU A 104 18.90 32.07 5.44
C GLU A 104 20.28 32.11 4.78
N ARG A 105 20.41 31.64 3.53
CA ARG A 105 21.66 31.77 2.75
C ARG A 105 22.01 33.22 2.42
N GLN A 106 21.01 34.09 2.26
CA GLN A 106 21.24 35.51 2.01
C GLN A 106 21.74 36.28 3.24
N ARG A 107 21.56 35.75 4.46
CA ARG A 107 22.09 36.40 5.69
C ARG A 107 23.60 36.23 5.87
N TYR A 108 24.21 35.28 5.16
CA TYR A 108 25.64 34.96 5.27
C TYR A 108 26.44 35.32 4.00
N ARG A 109 25.84 36.08 3.08
CA ARG A 109 26.49 36.56 1.85
C ARG A 109 26.84 38.03 1.95
#